data_AF-A0A7G2EI22-F1
#
_entry.id   AF-A0A7G2EI22-F1
#
_cell.length_a   1.000
_cell.length_b   1.000
_cell.length_c   1.000
_cell.angle_alpha   90.00
_cell.angle_beta   90.00
_cell.angle_gamma   90.00
#
_symmetry.space_group_name_H-M   'P 1'
#
loop_
_entity.id
_entity.type
_entity.pdbx_description
1 polymer ?
#
loop_
_entity_poly.entity_id
_entity_poly.type
_entity_poly.pdbx_seq_one_letter_code
_entity_poly.pdbx_strand_id
1 'polypeptide(L)'
;MKMHFFILLIITSWLSEKITSLPPDSRVFDRHGFPDNFVFGTAASAFQYEGATSEGGKSPSIWDYFSHTFPGGKVKDGVNKEGVEFYMALIDELVANAVGRCSKWVNSKCQGGDSGTEPYIASHHLLLAHAAAVQEFRKCNKTQDGQIGIVLSPLWFEPYDSASPADNEAVKRALATELDWHLDPVIHGDYPEMMKKLAGNRLPSFTPEQSKMLKNSSDFIGINYYTARYVAHIPQADPARPRFVTDHQLQWRVTNHSNHQFGPGEDRGILQSHPEGLRKVLNYIKDKYNNPIVYIKENGINDYDDGTKSREEILNDTFRISYHEDHLQQLQKAIIEDGCDVRGYYVWSLLDNFEWEHGYSTRFGVYYVDYDNDLTRIPKDSVNWFKQFLDVKNKEIWDVSHKERYNKTFDDSESFEASVGSILYLMTNNISRREEEERDQCAFGNLNDQSVSCLTYFSPATKPRVTSPCLHDENGYHKDDKDELFAEVIVNGHTDSEGGLWC
;
A
#
# COMPACT_ATOMS: atom_id res chain seq x y z
N MET A 1 -43.74 55.60 -22.38
CA MET A 1 -43.71 54.29 -21.67
C MET A 1 -42.95 53.18 -22.39
N LYS A 2 -43.05 53.02 -23.72
CA LYS A 2 -42.42 51.88 -24.44
C LYS A 2 -40.89 51.90 -24.53
N MET A 3 -40.26 53.09 -24.61
CA MET A 3 -38.80 53.20 -24.78
C MET A 3 -38.02 52.92 -23.50
N HIS A 4 -38.57 53.31 -22.33
CA HIS A 4 -37.92 53.06 -21.03
C HIS A 4 -37.99 51.57 -20.63
N PHE A 5 -39.04 50.87 -21.03
CA PHE A 5 -39.19 49.42 -20.78
C PHE A 5 -38.20 48.59 -21.63
N PHE A 6 -37.94 49.03 -22.86
CA PHE A 6 -36.94 48.38 -23.73
C PHE A 6 -35.51 48.56 -23.22
N ILE A 7 -35.18 49.75 -22.71
CA ILE A 7 -33.86 50.01 -22.12
C ILE A 7 -33.68 49.18 -20.83
N LEU A 8 -34.72 49.04 -20.00
CA LEU A 8 -34.66 48.21 -18.80
C LEU A 8 -34.44 46.73 -19.14
N LEU A 9 -35.13 46.20 -20.16
CA LEU A 9 -34.98 44.81 -20.63
C LEU A 9 -33.57 44.54 -21.19
N ILE A 10 -32.99 45.50 -21.93
CA ILE A 10 -31.63 45.39 -22.45
C ILE A 10 -30.64 45.43 -21.29
N ILE A 11 -30.80 46.33 -20.31
CA ILE A 11 -29.92 46.40 -19.14
C ILE A 11 -30.02 45.13 -18.29
N THR A 12 -31.22 44.55 -18.09
CA THR A 12 -31.37 43.28 -17.35
C THR A 12 -30.80 42.09 -18.12
N SER A 13 -30.91 42.06 -19.45
CA SER A 13 -30.29 41.04 -20.30
C SER A 13 -28.76 41.14 -20.27
N TRP A 14 -28.23 42.36 -20.32
CA TRP A 14 -26.78 42.62 -20.30
C TRP A 14 -26.18 42.38 -18.90
N LEU A 15 -26.93 42.67 -17.83
CA LEU A 15 -26.55 42.30 -16.46
C LEU A 15 -26.65 40.78 -16.24
N SER A 16 -27.66 40.11 -16.81
CA SER A 16 -27.78 38.65 -16.76
C SER A 16 -26.61 37.96 -17.47
N GLU A 17 -26.22 38.45 -18.66
CA GLU A 17 -25.06 37.93 -19.41
C GLU A 17 -23.75 38.18 -18.65
N LYS A 18 -23.59 39.33 -17.99
CA LYS A 18 -22.40 39.62 -17.16
C LYS A 18 -22.36 38.84 -15.85
N ILE A 19 -23.50 38.53 -15.23
CA ILE A 19 -23.57 37.69 -14.04
C ILE A 19 -23.24 36.23 -14.40
N THR A 20 -23.56 35.78 -15.62
CA THR A 20 -23.14 34.47 -16.16
C THR A 20 -21.72 34.45 -16.75
N SER A 21 -21.05 35.59 -16.84
CA SER A 21 -19.68 35.72 -17.39
C SER A 21 -18.64 36.14 -16.35
N LEU A 22 -18.98 36.11 -15.06
CA LEU A 22 -17.94 36.05 -14.05
C LEU A 22 -17.26 34.69 -14.22
N PRO A 23 -15.92 34.60 -14.33
CA PRO A 23 -15.26 33.31 -14.21
C PRO A 23 -15.77 32.67 -12.91
N PRO A 24 -16.02 31.35 -12.89
CA PRO A 24 -16.36 30.68 -11.63
C PRO A 24 -15.35 31.15 -10.61
N ASP A 25 -15.85 31.70 -9.49
CA ASP A 25 -15.08 32.26 -8.38
C ASP A 25 -13.77 31.49 -8.30
N SER A 26 -12.66 32.11 -8.74
CA SER A 26 -11.37 31.44 -8.93
C SER A 26 -10.73 31.21 -7.55
N ARG A 27 -11.49 30.60 -6.66
CA ARG A 27 -11.00 30.06 -5.41
C ARG A 27 -9.86 29.15 -5.81
N VAL A 28 -8.67 29.57 -5.40
CA VAL A 28 -7.47 28.77 -5.47
C VAL A 28 -7.81 27.41 -4.88
N PHE A 29 -7.57 26.34 -5.63
CA PHE A 29 -7.79 24.99 -5.13
C PHE A 29 -6.75 24.72 -4.02
N ASP A 30 -7.19 24.78 -2.77
CA ASP A 30 -6.34 24.70 -1.59
C ASP A 30 -7.00 23.85 -0.49
N ARG A 31 -6.33 23.72 0.67
CA ARG A 31 -6.85 22.95 1.81
C ARG A 31 -8.20 23.44 2.34
N HIS A 32 -8.59 24.70 2.13
CA HIS A 32 -9.89 25.24 2.58
C HIS A 32 -11.06 24.66 1.78
N GLY A 33 -10.75 24.01 0.66
CA GLY A 33 -11.68 23.17 -0.05
C GLY A 33 -12.15 21.92 0.71
N PHE A 34 -11.53 21.58 1.84
CA PHE A 34 -11.79 20.38 2.63
C PHE A 34 -12.31 20.75 4.04
N PRO A 35 -12.97 19.82 4.74
CA PRO A 35 -13.39 20.03 6.13
C PRO A 35 -12.23 20.45 7.04
N ASP A 36 -12.50 21.29 8.05
CA ASP A 36 -11.45 21.82 8.93
C ASP A 36 -10.62 20.73 9.62
N ASN A 37 -11.28 19.63 10.00
CA ASN A 37 -10.69 18.46 10.64
C ASN A 37 -10.19 17.39 9.66
N PHE A 38 -10.16 17.69 8.36
CA PHE A 38 -9.63 16.77 7.35
C PHE A 38 -8.10 16.63 7.50
N VAL A 39 -7.63 15.40 7.58
CA VAL A 39 -6.21 15.10 7.83
C VAL A 39 -5.47 14.96 6.51
N PHE A 40 -4.41 15.74 6.33
CA PHE A 40 -3.43 15.54 5.27
C PHE A 40 -2.16 14.93 5.86
N GLY A 41 -1.62 13.92 5.20
CA GLY A 41 -0.39 13.26 5.63
C GLY A 41 0.35 12.60 4.48
N THR A 42 1.38 11.86 4.83
CA THR A 42 2.10 10.98 3.92
C THR A 42 2.00 9.55 4.42
N ALA A 43 2.10 8.61 3.49
CA ALA A 43 2.12 7.18 3.74
C ALA A 43 3.53 6.62 3.52
N ALA A 44 3.80 5.53 4.24
CA ALA A 44 5.04 4.78 4.23
C ALA A 44 4.71 3.32 4.56
N SER A 45 5.48 2.38 4.01
CA SER A 45 5.34 0.96 4.36
C SER A 45 6.36 0.57 5.41
N ALA A 46 5.92 -0.04 6.51
CA ALA A 46 6.78 -0.53 7.58
C ALA A 46 8.00 -1.31 7.04
N PHE A 47 7.80 -2.13 6.00
CA PHE A 47 8.88 -2.88 5.38
C PHE A 47 10.03 -2.00 4.87
N GLN A 48 9.70 -0.85 4.30
CA GLN A 48 10.64 0.05 3.64
C GLN A 48 11.33 1.03 4.62
N TYR A 49 10.77 1.24 5.82
CA TYR A 49 11.19 2.31 6.74
C TYR A 49 11.65 1.84 8.12
N GLU A 50 11.14 0.72 8.65
CA GLU A 50 11.48 0.23 10.00
C GLU A 50 12.86 -0.46 10.08
N GLY A 51 13.65 -0.36 9.01
CA GLY A 51 15.01 -0.89 8.95
C GLY A 51 15.07 -2.41 8.73
N ALA A 52 16.29 -2.94 8.84
CA ALA A 52 16.56 -4.36 8.71
C ALA A 52 16.10 -5.11 9.96
N THR A 53 15.56 -6.32 9.76
CA THR A 53 15.11 -7.20 10.85
C THR A 53 16.22 -7.50 11.87
N SER A 54 17.48 -7.42 11.45
CA SER A 54 18.68 -7.69 12.26
C SER A 54 19.20 -6.50 13.07
N GLU A 55 18.73 -5.29 12.79
CA GLU A 55 19.30 -4.05 13.36
C GLU A 55 18.26 -3.07 13.91
N GLY A 56 17.01 -3.12 13.41
CA GLY A 56 15.95 -2.15 13.71
C GLY A 56 14.84 -2.63 14.64
N GLY A 57 14.88 -3.88 15.14
CA GLY A 57 13.84 -4.44 16.01
C GLY A 57 12.52 -4.81 15.30
N LYS A 58 12.44 -4.63 13.98
CA LYS A 58 11.33 -5.12 13.14
C LYS A 58 11.36 -6.65 13.04
N SER A 59 10.19 -7.29 13.16
CA SER A 59 10.05 -8.74 12.92
C SER A 59 10.07 -9.06 11.42
N PRO A 60 10.52 -10.27 11.00
CA PRO A 60 10.54 -10.67 9.60
C PRO A 60 9.19 -10.59 8.89
N SER A 61 9.21 -10.18 7.63
CA SER A 61 8.05 -10.13 6.74
C SER A 61 8.29 -10.90 5.43
N ILE A 62 7.20 -11.20 4.72
CA ILE A 62 7.24 -11.86 3.39
C ILE A 62 8.10 -11.09 2.37
N TRP A 63 8.25 -9.78 2.56
CA TRP A 63 9.00 -8.91 1.67
C TRP A 63 10.50 -8.93 1.96
N ASP A 64 10.92 -9.14 3.22
CA ASP A 64 12.35 -9.33 3.55
C ASP A 64 12.87 -10.53 2.77
N TYR A 65 12.05 -11.58 2.75
CA TYR A 65 12.30 -12.78 1.99
C TYR A 65 12.33 -12.53 0.46
N PHE A 66 11.34 -11.82 -0.10
CA PHE A 66 11.25 -11.59 -1.56
C PHE A 66 12.50 -10.87 -2.09
N SER A 67 12.91 -9.81 -1.39
CA SER A 67 14.07 -8.99 -1.77
C SER A 67 15.40 -9.76 -1.69
N HIS A 68 15.52 -10.73 -0.78
CA HIS A 68 16.69 -11.62 -0.70
C HIS A 68 16.70 -12.72 -1.78
N THR A 69 15.53 -13.23 -2.15
CA THR A 69 15.37 -14.28 -3.17
C THR A 69 15.59 -13.75 -4.59
N PHE A 70 15.29 -12.47 -4.83
CA PHE A 70 15.46 -11.79 -6.11
C PHE A 70 16.45 -10.61 -6.00
N PRO A 71 17.77 -10.87 -5.80
CA PRO A 71 18.77 -9.89 -5.36
C PRO A 71 19.25 -8.92 -6.47
N GLY A 72 18.45 -8.68 -7.51
CA GLY A 72 18.80 -7.73 -8.58
C GLY A 72 18.93 -6.28 -8.10
N GLY A 73 18.39 -5.95 -6.92
CA GLY A 73 18.58 -4.67 -6.24
C GLY A 73 19.86 -4.69 -5.40
N LYS A 74 20.86 -3.91 -5.79
CA LYS A 74 22.13 -3.82 -5.05
C LYS A 74 22.03 -2.75 -3.95
N VAL A 75 22.37 -3.14 -2.72
CA VAL A 75 23.01 -2.26 -1.73
C VAL A 75 24.21 -3.02 -1.19
N LYS A 76 25.36 -2.35 -1.17
CA LYS A 76 26.67 -2.91 -0.93
C LYS A 76 27.01 -2.78 0.56
N ASP A 77 27.51 -3.89 1.13
CA ASP A 77 28.33 -4.04 2.36
C ASP A 77 27.69 -4.86 3.50
N GLY A 78 28.56 -5.65 4.16
CA GLY A 78 28.27 -6.98 4.71
C GLY A 78 27.73 -7.06 6.15
N VAL A 79 27.09 -8.21 6.45
CA VAL A 79 26.37 -8.52 7.68
C VAL A 79 27.03 -9.67 8.45
N ASN A 80 26.92 -9.61 9.79
CA ASN A 80 27.34 -10.58 10.80
C ASN A 80 27.02 -12.05 10.47
N LYS A 81 28.01 -12.96 10.52
CA LYS A 81 27.92 -14.34 10.00
C LYS A 81 27.01 -15.26 10.81
N GLU A 82 27.01 -15.21 12.14
CA GLU A 82 26.14 -16.07 12.95
C GLU A 82 24.66 -15.66 12.84
N GLY A 83 24.41 -14.35 12.70
CA GLY A 83 23.09 -13.81 12.35
C GLY A 83 22.68 -14.26 10.96
N VAL A 84 23.56 -14.12 9.96
CA VAL A 84 23.31 -14.57 8.59
C VAL A 84 22.97 -16.06 8.55
N GLU A 85 23.59 -16.94 9.33
CA GLU A 85 23.25 -18.36 9.35
C GLU A 85 21.84 -18.64 9.92
N PHE A 86 21.46 -17.98 11.02
CA PHE A 86 20.10 -18.08 11.56
C PHE A 86 19.06 -17.49 10.58
N TYR A 87 19.39 -16.35 9.97
CA TYR A 87 18.57 -15.71 8.96
C TYR A 87 18.45 -16.56 7.71
N MET A 88 19.53 -17.19 7.22
CA MET A 88 19.48 -18.10 6.08
C MET A 88 18.66 -19.33 6.39
N ALA A 89 18.69 -19.87 7.62
CA ALA A 89 17.83 -20.98 8.02
C ALA A 89 16.34 -20.59 8.10
N LEU A 90 16.02 -19.41 8.64
CA LEU A 90 14.65 -18.88 8.66
C LEU A 90 14.17 -18.48 7.25
N ILE A 91 15.06 -17.92 6.43
CA ILE A 91 14.84 -17.66 5.01
C ILE A 91 14.56 -18.98 4.34
N ASP A 92 15.39 -20.01 4.47
CA ASP A 92 15.18 -21.35 3.91
C ASP A 92 13.84 -21.95 4.36
N GLU A 93 13.42 -21.72 5.59
CA GLU A 93 12.10 -22.14 6.08
C GLU A 93 10.95 -21.34 5.43
N LEU A 94 11.09 -20.03 5.26
CA LEU A 94 10.13 -19.18 4.54
C LEU A 94 10.16 -19.44 3.02
N VAL A 95 11.32 -19.83 2.45
CA VAL A 95 11.52 -20.26 1.04
C VAL A 95 10.74 -21.53 0.84
N ALA A 96 10.97 -22.50 1.72
CA ALA A 96 10.34 -23.80 1.65
C ALA A 96 8.82 -23.70 1.75
N ASN A 97 8.31 -22.69 2.48
CA ASN A 97 6.91 -22.67 2.89
C ASN A 97 6.02 -21.58 2.27
N ALA A 98 6.51 -20.48 1.68
CA ALA A 98 5.64 -19.38 1.25
C ALA A 98 5.92 -18.78 -0.15
N VAL A 99 7.17 -18.59 -0.57
CA VAL A 99 7.46 -17.88 -1.84
C VAL A 99 7.77 -18.82 -2.99
N GLY A 100 7.33 -18.43 -4.19
CA GLY A 100 7.30 -19.34 -5.33
C GLY A 100 6.20 -20.38 -5.18
N ARG A 101 5.18 -20.11 -4.36
CA ARG A 101 3.98 -20.93 -4.30
C ARG A 101 2.98 -20.49 -5.37
N CYS A 102 2.76 -21.38 -6.31
CA CYS A 102 1.73 -21.27 -7.33
C CYS A 102 1.53 -22.65 -7.95
N SER A 103 0.42 -22.89 -8.63
CA SER A 103 0.28 -24.15 -9.34
C SER A 103 1.42 -24.29 -10.37
N LYS A 104 2.09 -25.45 -10.43
CA LYS A 104 3.28 -25.67 -11.28
C LYS A 104 3.08 -25.32 -12.76
N TRP A 105 1.84 -25.39 -13.25
CA TRP A 105 1.49 -25.03 -14.62
C TRP A 105 1.35 -23.51 -14.85
N VAL A 106 1.19 -22.70 -13.78
CA VAL A 106 1.22 -21.23 -13.82
C VAL A 106 2.66 -20.75 -14.00
N ASN A 107 3.60 -21.32 -13.24
CA ASN A 107 5.03 -21.08 -13.40
C ASN A 107 5.79 -22.35 -13.00
N SER A 108 6.62 -22.86 -13.92
CA SER A 108 7.38 -24.10 -13.72
C SER A 108 8.42 -24.02 -12.61
N LYS A 109 8.80 -22.79 -12.20
CA LYS A 109 9.69 -22.51 -11.07
C LYS A 109 8.99 -22.58 -9.72
N CYS A 110 7.66 -22.70 -9.68
CA CYS A 110 6.95 -22.81 -8.41
C CYS A 110 7.29 -24.12 -7.70
N GLN A 111 7.72 -24.00 -6.46
CA GLN A 111 8.20 -25.11 -5.63
C GLN A 111 7.04 -25.92 -5.02
N GLY A 112 5.84 -25.35 -5.02
CA GLY A 112 4.61 -25.99 -4.57
C GLY A 112 3.43 -25.03 -4.68
N GLY A 113 2.31 -25.42 -4.09
CA GLY A 113 1.13 -24.59 -3.93
C GLY A 113 0.09 -24.69 -5.04
N ASP A 114 -1.01 -23.96 -4.84
CA ASP A 114 -2.21 -24.03 -5.68
C ASP A 114 -2.85 -22.64 -5.85
N SER A 115 -2.68 -22.09 -7.05
CA SER A 115 -3.22 -20.79 -7.45
C SER A 115 -4.75 -20.73 -7.50
N GLY A 116 -5.43 -21.88 -7.44
CA GLY A 116 -6.89 -21.97 -7.37
C GLY A 116 -7.44 -21.92 -5.94
N THR A 117 -6.62 -22.11 -4.91
CA THR A 117 -7.12 -22.24 -3.51
C THR A 117 -6.35 -21.36 -2.52
N GLU A 118 -5.03 -21.27 -2.63
CA GLU A 118 -4.19 -20.56 -1.66
C GLU A 118 -4.52 -19.07 -1.50
N PRO A 119 -4.85 -18.30 -2.56
CA PRO A 119 -5.28 -16.92 -2.39
C PRO A 119 -6.51 -16.77 -1.48
N TYR A 120 -7.48 -17.69 -1.60
CA TYR A 120 -8.67 -17.71 -0.75
C TYR A 120 -8.34 -18.07 0.69
N ILE A 121 -7.47 -19.05 0.90
CA ILE A 121 -7.02 -19.47 2.24
C ILE A 121 -6.25 -18.33 2.93
N ALA A 122 -5.34 -17.67 2.20
CA ALA A 122 -4.55 -16.57 2.72
C ALA A 122 -5.44 -15.37 3.13
N SER A 123 -6.36 -14.95 2.26
CA SER A 123 -7.32 -13.89 2.58
C SER A 123 -8.24 -14.28 3.74
N HIS A 124 -8.70 -15.53 3.81
CA HIS A 124 -9.53 -16.02 4.91
C HIS A 124 -8.83 -15.89 6.26
N HIS A 125 -7.59 -16.33 6.36
CA HIS A 125 -6.82 -16.19 7.60
C HIS A 125 -6.46 -14.74 7.91
N LEU A 126 -6.21 -13.89 6.90
CA LEU A 126 -6.00 -12.46 7.09
C LEU A 126 -7.24 -11.79 7.72
N LEU A 127 -8.44 -12.14 7.25
CA LEU A 127 -9.69 -11.67 7.82
C LEU A 127 -9.90 -12.14 9.27
N LEU A 128 -9.62 -13.42 9.57
CA LEU A 128 -9.71 -13.94 10.94
C LEU A 128 -8.68 -13.28 11.88
N ALA A 129 -7.46 -13.06 11.41
CA ALA A 129 -6.41 -12.37 12.16
C ALA A 129 -6.79 -10.91 12.42
N HIS A 130 -7.33 -10.22 11.41
CA HIS A 130 -7.88 -8.87 11.55
C HIS A 130 -8.98 -8.82 12.63
N ALA A 131 -9.98 -9.72 12.56
CA ALA A 131 -11.06 -9.76 13.54
C ALA A 131 -10.56 -10.03 14.97
N ALA A 132 -9.60 -10.94 15.13
CA ALA A 132 -8.98 -11.22 16.42
C ALA A 132 -8.21 -10.00 16.97
N ALA A 133 -7.41 -9.34 16.13
CA ALA A 133 -6.67 -8.13 16.50
C ALA A 133 -7.61 -6.99 16.93
N VAL A 134 -8.73 -6.81 16.22
CA VAL A 134 -9.75 -5.81 16.56
C VAL A 134 -10.40 -6.10 17.91
N GLN A 135 -10.68 -7.38 18.21
CA GLN A 135 -11.23 -7.75 19.52
C GLN A 135 -10.25 -7.46 20.65
N GLU A 136 -8.97 -7.77 20.49
CA GLU A 136 -7.95 -7.44 21.50
C GLU A 136 -7.75 -5.94 21.63
N PHE A 137 -7.70 -5.21 20.51
CA PHE A 137 -7.64 -3.75 20.50
C PHE A 137 -8.80 -3.13 21.29
N ARG A 138 -10.03 -3.62 21.09
CA ARG A 138 -11.22 -3.09 21.77
C ARG A 138 -11.32 -3.50 23.25
N LYS A 139 -10.66 -4.58 23.68
CA LYS A 139 -10.60 -4.99 25.10
C LYS A 139 -9.63 -4.14 25.92
N CYS A 140 -8.65 -3.51 25.28
CA CYS A 140 -7.61 -2.76 25.97
C CYS A 140 -8.15 -1.42 26.50
N ASN A 141 -8.01 -1.17 27.81
CA ASN A 141 -8.46 0.10 28.39
C ASN A 141 -7.63 1.32 27.94
N LYS A 142 -6.44 1.10 27.36
CA LYS A 142 -5.55 2.19 26.88
C LYS A 142 -5.91 2.68 25.47
N THR A 143 -6.80 1.98 24.75
CA THR A 143 -7.16 2.26 23.35
C THR A 143 -8.59 2.80 23.22
N GLN A 144 -9.19 3.29 24.32
CA GLN A 144 -10.60 3.71 24.35
C GLN A 144 -10.94 4.82 23.35
N ASP A 145 -9.99 5.71 23.05
CA ASP A 145 -10.16 6.79 22.06
C ASP A 145 -9.53 6.44 20.69
N GLY A 146 -8.96 5.23 20.56
CA GLY A 146 -8.32 4.76 19.35
C GLY A 146 -9.32 4.16 18.37
N GLN A 147 -8.97 4.19 17.09
CA GLN A 147 -9.75 3.56 16.02
C GLN A 147 -8.89 2.52 15.31
N ILE A 148 -9.50 1.40 14.94
CA ILE A 148 -8.86 0.35 14.16
C ILE A 148 -9.68 0.05 12.91
N GLY A 149 -9.00 -0.28 11.81
CA GLY A 149 -9.70 -0.62 10.58
C GLY A 149 -8.87 -1.45 9.61
N ILE A 150 -9.48 -1.79 8.49
CA ILE A 150 -8.85 -2.49 7.37
C ILE A 150 -8.53 -1.50 6.24
N VAL A 151 -7.40 -1.71 5.55
CA VAL A 151 -6.98 -0.92 4.39
C VAL A 151 -7.03 -1.81 3.16
N LEU A 152 -7.70 -1.35 2.10
CA LEU A 152 -7.84 -2.05 0.83
C LEU A 152 -7.18 -1.26 -0.29
N SER A 153 -6.70 -1.94 -1.33
CA SER A 153 -6.03 -1.32 -2.49
C SER A 153 -6.81 -1.52 -3.80
N PRO A 154 -8.05 -1.00 -3.91
CA PRO A 154 -8.89 -1.27 -5.06
C PRO A 154 -8.46 -0.50 -6.31
N LEU A 155 -8.66 -1.14 -7.45
CA LEU A 155 -8.79 -0.48 -8.75
C LEU A 155 -10.22 0.02 -8.94
N TRP A 156 -10.41 1.07 -9.75
CA TRP A 156 -11.71 1.29 -10.40
C TRP A 156 -11.79 0.52 -11.72
N PHE A 157 -12.99 0.11 -12.13
CA PHE A 157 -13.20 -0.61 -13.38
C PHE A 157 -14.27 0.03 -14.27
N GLU A 158 -13.96 0.08 -15.55
CA GLU A 158 -14.91 0.43 -16.62
C GLU A 158 -15.08 -0.76 -17.57
N PRO A 159 -16.25 -0.91 -18.22
CA PRO A 159 -16.44 -1.98 -19.20
C PRO A 159 -15.56 -1.76 -20.43
N TYR A 160 -14.96 -2.83 -20.96
CA TYR A 160 -14.18 -2.78 -22.21
C TYR A 160 -15.00 -2.27 -23.39
N ASP A 161 -16.23 -2.79 -23.53
CA ASP A 161 -17.28 -2.21 -24.36
C ASP A 161 -18.48 -1.82 -23.49
N SER A 162 -18.76 -0.52 -23.38
CA SER A 162 -19.90 -0.01 -22.61
C SER A 162 -21.25 -0.43 -23.18
N ALA A 163 -21.33 -0.77 -24.47
CA ALA A 163 -22.54 -1.30 -25.09
C ALA A 163 -22.76 -2.79 -24.79
N SER A 164 -21.75 -3.51 -24.29
CA SER A 164 -21.82 -4.94 -24.00
C SER A 164 -22.40 -5.19 -22.60
N PRO A 165 -23.59 -5.81 -22.47
CA PRO A 165 -24.13 -6.17 -21.16
C PRO A 165 -23.21 -7.12 -20.38
N ALA A 166 -22.45 -7.98 -21.07
CA ALA A 166 -21.53 -8.92 -20.45
C ALA A 166 -20.33 -8.22 -19.78
N ASP A 167 -19.80 -7.17 -20.41
CA ASP A 167 -18.69 -6.38 -19.86
C ASP A 167 -19.16 -5.52 -18.69
N ASN A 168 -20.39 -4.98 -18.77
CA ASN A 168 -21.01 -4.28 -17.64
C ASN A 168 -21.20 -5.20 -16.42
N GLU A 169 -21.61 -6.46 -16.61
CA GLU A 169 -21.65 -7.44 -15.53
C GLU A 169 -20.24 -7.87 -15.06
N ALA A 170 -19.23 -7.82 -15.94
CA ALA A 170 -17.84 -8.07 -15.56
C ALA A 170 -17.30 -7.01 -14.60
N VAL A 171 -17.68 -5.74 -14.76
CA VAL A 171 -17.35 -4.67 -13.80
C VAL A 171 -17.85 -5.00 -12.40
N LYS A 172 -19.08 -5.51 -12.26
CA LYS A 172 -19.62 -5.92 -10.96
C LYS A 172 -18.80 -7.05 -10.32
N ARG A 173 -18.39 -8.05 -11.11
CA ARG A 173 -17.51 -9.13 -10.65
C ARG A 173 -16.14 -8.61 -10.23
N ALA A 174 -15.60 -7.66 -10.98
CA ALA A 174 -14.31 -7.05 -10.67
C ALA A 174 -14.35 -6.27 -9.35
N LEU A 175 -15.36 -5.41 -9.15
CA LEU A 175 -15.56 -4.68 -7.90
C LEU A 175 -15.78 -5.61 -6.70
N ALA A 176 -16.49 -6.73 -6.89
CA ALA A 176 -16.64 -7.71 -5.82
C ALA A 176 -15.34 -8.40 -5.43
N THR A 177 -14.41 -8.53 -6.38
CA THR A 177 -13.10 -9.13 -6.15
C THR A 177 -12.16 -8.16 -5.43
N GLU A 178 -12.18 -6.87 -5.80
CA GLU A 178 -11.29 -5.85 -5.24
C GLU A 178 -11.77 -5.26 -3.91
N LEU A 179 -13.08 -5.07 -3.75
CA LEU A 179 -13.68 -4.40 -2.59
C LEU A 179 -14.48 -5.37 -1.72
N ASP A 180 -15.51 -5.98 -2.30
CA ASP A 180 -16.50 -6.73 -1.51
C ASP A 180 -15.90 -7.96 -0.83
N TRP A 181 -14.86 -8.56 -1.42
CA TRP A 181 -14.18 -9.73 -0.88
C TRP A 181 -13.73 -9.54 0.58
N HIS A 182 -13.31 -8.33 0.95
CA HIS A 182 -12.87 -8.01 2.30
C HIS A 182 -13.89 -7.13 3.05
N LEU A 183 -14.64 -6.26 2.36
CA LEU A 183 -15.65 -5.42 3.00
C LEU A 183 -16.90 -6.21 3.45
N ASP A 184 -17.41 -7.14 2.65
CA ASP A 184 -18.59 -7.93 3.05
C ASP A 184 -18.31 -8.72 4.33
N PRO A 185 -17.16 -9.43 4.48
CA PRO A 185 -16.82 -10.08 5.75
C PRO A 185 -16.74 -9.10 6.93
N VAL A 186 -16.01 -8.00 6.78
CA VAL A 186 -15.78 -7.03 7.87
C VAL A 186 -17.04 -6.27 8.29
N ILE A 187 -18.02 -6.13 7.40
CA ILE A 187 -19.26 -5.38 7.68
C ILE A 187 -20.42 -6.32 8.00
N HIS A 188 -20.57 -7.39 7.23
CA HIS A 188 -21.72 -8.30 7.31
C HIS A 188 -21.41 -9.64 7.99
N GLY A 189 -20.14 -10.02 8.08
CA GLY A 189 -19.68 -11.25 8.71
C GLY A 189 -19.55 -12.45 7.76
N ASP A 190 -19.68 -12.25 6.45
CA ASP A 190 -19.57 -13.33 5.47
C ASP A 190 -19.15 -12.82 4.08
N TYR A 191 -18.69 -13.71 3.21
CA TYR A 191 -18.27 -13.35 1.85
C TYR A 191 -19.45 -12.98 0.93
N PRO A 192 -19.19 -12.22 -0.15
CA PRO A 192 -20.20 -11.91 -1.16
C PRO A 192 -20.74 -13.18 -1.83
N GLU A 193 -22.06 -13.24 -2.03
CA GLU A 193 -22.72 -14.40 -2.68
C GLU A 193 -22.16 -14.71 -4.08
N MET A 194 -21.78 -13.66 -4.81
CA MET A 194 -21.16 -13.79 -6.12
C MET A 194 -19.82 -14.53 -6.06
N MET A 195 -19.00 -14.27 -5.03
CA MET A 195 -17.73 -14.97 -4.85
C MET A 195 -17.96 -16.43 -4.42
N LYS A 196 -18.88 -16.68 -3.49
CA LYS A 196 -19.25 -18.05 -3.08
C LYS A 196 -19.68 -18.90 -4.28
N LYS A 197 -20.47 -18.32 -5.18
CA LYS A 197 -20.91 -19.00 -6.42
C LYS A 197 -19.76 -19.32 -7.37
N LEU A 198 -18.82 -18.40 -7.57
CA LEU A 198 -17.74 -18.53 -8.55
C LEU A 198 -16.59 -19.42 -8.04
N ALA A 199 -16.19 -19.24 -6.79
CA ALA A 199 -15.12 -20.01 -6.17
C ALA A 199 -15.58 -21.39 -5.69
N GLY A 200 -16.87 -21.52 -5.31
CA GLY A 200 -17.44 -22.75 -4.77
C GLY A 200 -16.67 -23.22 -3.52
N ASN A 201 -16.42 -24.53 -3.44
CA ASN A 201 -15.75 -25.15 -2.29
C ASN A 201 -14.29 -24.72 -2.08
N ARG A 202 -13.71 -23.93 -3.00
CA ARG A 202 -12.34 -23.39 -2.86
C ARG A 202 -12.30 -22.15 -1.98
N LEU A 203 -13.43 -21.46 -1.81
CA LEU A 203 -13.58 -20.37 -0.85
C LEU A 203 -13.95 -20.97 0.52
N PRO A 204 -13.11 -20.81 1.57
CA PRO A 204 -13.46 -21.28 2.90
C PRO A 204 -14.73 -20.60 3.42
N SER A 205 -15.44 -21.25 4.34
CA SER A 205 -16.62 -20.69 5.01
C SER A 205 -16.29 -20.30 6.44
N PHE A 206 -16.88 -19.22 6.93
CA PHE A 206 -16.76 -18.83 8.34
C PHE A 206 -17.71 -19.66 9.22
N THR A 207 -17.24 -20.07 10.40
CA THR A 207 -18.15 -20.57 11.44
C THR A 207 -19.05 -19.45 11.97
N PRO A 208 -20.17 -19.75 12.65
CA PRO A 208 -21.00 -18.73 13.28
C PRO A 208 -20.23 -17.80 14.23
N GLU A 209 -19.25 -18.35 14.96
CA GLU A 209 -18.39 -17.58 15.86
C GLU A 209 -17.48 -16.64 15.08
N GLN A 210 -16.80 -17.14 14.05
CA GLN A 210 -15.93 -16.34 13.19
C GLN A 210 -16.70 -15.22 12.47
N SER A 211 -17.88 -15.53 11.93
CA SER A 211 -18.77 -14.56 11.31
C SER A 211 -19.15 -13.44 12.28
N LYS A 212 -19.46 -13.80 13.53
CA LYS A 212 -19.75 -12.82 14.59
C LYS A 212 -18.53 -11.98 14.95
N MET A 213 -17.32 -12.53 14.93
CA MET A 213 -16.08 -11.78 15.20
C MET A 213 -15.79 -10.74 14.11
N LEU A 214 -16.05 -11.09 12.85
CA LEU A 214 -15.81 -10.24 11.68
C LEU A 214 -16.82 -9.10 11.55
N LYS A 215 -18.08 -9.34 11.89
CA LYS A 215 -19.13 -8.34 11.70
C LYS A 215 -18.83 -7.05 12.46
N ASN A 216 -18.76 -5.93 11.73
CA ASN A 216 -18.39 -4.60 12.23
C ASN A 216 -17.01 -4.57 12.92
N SER A 217 -16.03 -5.30 12.38
CA SER A 217 -14.65 -5.32 12.88
C SER A 217 -13.80 -4.15 12.39
N SER A 218 -14.38 -3.06 11.90
CA SER A 218 -13.64 -1.90 11.39
C SER A 218 -14.37 -0.61 11.75
N ASP A 219 -13.66 0.34 12.37
CA ASP A 219 -14.18 1.65 12.76
C ASP A 219 -14.10 2.67 11.61
N PHE A 220 -13.20 2.42 10.65
CA PHE A 220 -13.05 3.14 9.38
C PHE A 220 -12.60 2.18 8.27
N ILE A 221 -12.69 2.59 7.01
CA ILE A 221 -12.11 1.88 5.86
C ILE A 221 -10.95 2.70 5.31
N GLY A 222 -9.77 2.10 5.18
CA GLY A 222 -8.65 2.68 4.46
C GLY A 222 -8.70 2.32 2.98
N ILE A 223 -8.43 3.27 2.10
CA ILE A 223 -8.36 3.06 0.65
C ILE A 223 -7.00 3.52 0.11
N ASN A 224 -6.31 2.59 -0.55
CA ASN A 224 -5.11 2.83 -1.33
C ASN A 224 -5.54 2.86 -2.80
N TYR A 225 -5.77 4.05 -3.35
CA TYR A 225 -6.25 4.19 -4.72
C TYR A 225 -5.15 4.78 -5.61
N TYR A 226 -4.96 4.18 -6.77
CA TYR A 226 -3.91 4.59 -7.70
C TYR A 226 -4.41 4.79 -9.13
N THR A 227 -5.24 3.86 -9.63
CA THR A 227 -5.54 3.76 -11.07
C THR A 227 -6.85 3.01 -11.34
N ALA A 228 -7.21 2.92 -12.62
CA ALA A 228 -8.36 2.18 -13.12
C ALA A 228 -7.99 1.26 -14.28
N ARG A 229 -8.84 0.28 -14.58
CA ARG A 229 -8.69 -0.64 -15.72
C ARG A 229 -10.00 -0.85 -16.46
N TYR A 230 -9.90 -1.16 -17.75
CA TYR A 230 -11.03 -1.71 -18.49
C TYR A 230 -11.15 -3.21 -18.20
N VAL A 231 -12.37 -3.73 -18.18
CA VAL A 231 -12.62 -5.16 -18.00
C VAL A 231 -13.52 -5.71 -19.09
N ALA A 232 -13.07 -6.82 -19.70
CA ALA A 232 -13.85 -7.60 -20.63
C ALA A 232 -14.33 -8.90 -19.98
N HIS A 233 -15.54 -9.34 -20.31
CA HIS A 233 -16.03 -10.66 -19.90
C HIS A 233 -15.27 -11.78 -20.63
N ILE A 234 -14.89 -12.81 -19.87
CA ILE A 234 -14.41 -14.08 -20.44
C ILE A 234 -15.52 -15.13 -20.29
N PRO A 235 -16.01 -15.76 -21.37
CA PRO A 235 -17.13 -16.70 -21.32
C PRO A 235 -16.93 -17.93 -20.42
N GLN A 236 -15.69 -18.43 -20.31
CA GLN A 236 -15.40 -19.61 -19.51
C GLN A 236 -13.93 -19.61 -19.05
N ALA A 237 -13.72 -19.84 -17.75
CA ALA A 237 -12.41 -20.17 -17.21
C ALA A 237 -12.12 -21.66 -17.43
N ASP A 238 -10.87 -22.02 -17.71
CA ASP A 238 -10.47 -23.43 -17.89
C ASP A 238 -10.63 -24.19 -16.56
N PRO A 239 -11.58 -25.14 -16.46
CA PRO A 239 -11.84 -25.85 -15.21
C PRO A 239 -10.69 -26.79 -14.81
N ALA A 240 -9.82 -27.17 -15.75
CA ALA A 240 -8.64 -27.99 -15.46
C ALA A 240 -7.47 -27.16 -14.91
N ARG A 241 -7.59 -25.82 -14.94
CA ARG A 241 -6.53 -24.87 -14.59
C ARG A 241 -7.11 -23.75 -13.71
N PRO A 242 -7.63 -24.08 -12.51
CA PRO A 242 -8.24 -23.10 -11.64
C PRO A 242 -7.22 -22.06 -11.16
N ARG A 243 -7.59 -20.79 -11.24
CA ARG A 243 -6.85 -19.68 -10.63
C ARG A 243 -7.83 -18.68 -10.06
N PHE A 244 -7.49 -18.12 -8.91
CA PHE A 244 -8.17 -16.95 -8.35
C PHE A 244 -8.46 -15.88 -9.42
N VAL A 245 -7.43 -15.47 -10.17
CA VAL A 245 -7.56 -14.40 -11.18
C VAL A 245 -8.47 -14.74 -12.36
N THR A 246 -8.78 -16.03 -12.59
CA THR A 246 -9.68 -16.46 -13.67
C THR A 246 -11.09 -16.79 -13.19
N ASP A 247 -11.28 -17.03 -11.89
CA ASP A 247 -12.57 -17.43 -11.32
C ASP A 247 -13.67 -16.40 -11.56
N HIS A 248 -13.27 -15.14 -11.63
CA HIS A 248 -14.14 -14.00 -11.84
C HIS A 248 -14.50 -13.76 -13.31
N GLN A 249 -14.01 -14.60 -14.24
CA GLN A 249 -14.39 -14.59 -15.66
C GLN A 249 -14.25 -13.21 -16.29
N LEU A 250 -13.09 -12.60 -16.04
CA LEU A 250 -12.76 -11.24 -16.44
C LEU A 250 -11.34 -11.17 -16.99
N GLN A 251 -11.12 -10.24 -17.91
CA GLN A 251 -9.80 -9.88 -18.40
C GLN A 251 -9.59 -8.39 -18.23
N TRP A 252 -8.50 -8.02 -17.56
CA TRP A 252 -8.10 -6.62 -17.48
C TRP A 252 -7.51 -6.14 -18.80
N ARG A 253 -7.80 -4.89 -19.12
CA ARG A 253 -7.37 -4.19 -20.33
C ARG A 253 -6.91 -2.79 -19.96
N VAL A 254 -5.85 -2.35 -20.62
CA VAL A 254 -5.32 -0.98 -20.53
C VAL A 254 -6.15 -0.02 -21.41
N THR A 255 -6.72 -0.53 -22.50
CA THR A 255 -7.57 0.22 -23.43
C THR A 255 -8.97 -0.38 -23.55
N ASN A 256 -9.95 0.44 -23.93
CA ASN A 256 -11.29 -0.01 -24.28
C ASN A 256 -11.37 -0.50 -25.74
N HIS A 257 -12.55 -0.92 -26.19
CA HIS A 257 -12.78 -1.43 -27.56
C HIS A 257 -12.46 -0.40 -28.67
N SER A 258 -12.44 0.89 -28.34
CA SER A 258 -12.10 2.00 -29.23
C SER A 258 -10.63 2.41 -29.11
N ASN A 259 -9.78 1.63 -28.44
CA ASN A 259 -8.37 1.92 -28.14
C ASN A 259 -8.13 3.18 -27.28
N HIS A 260 -9.15 3.65 -26.56
CA HIS A 260 -8.96 4.73 -25.59
C HIS A 260 -8.32 4.19 -24.31
N GLN A 261 -7.36 4.92 -23.76
CA GLN A 261 -6.66 4.63 -22.51
C GLN A 261 -6.91 5.74 -21.49
N PHE A 262 -6.82 5.40 -20.20
CA PHE A 262 -6.91 6.41 -19.14
C PHE A 262 -5.65 7.28 -19.07
N GLY A 263 -5.83 8.54 -18.64
CA GLY A 263 -4.75 9.50 -18.51
C GLY A 263 -4.19 9.97 -19.85
N PRO A 264 -3.07 10.73 -19.85
CA PRO A 264 -2.49 11.31 -21.06
C PRO A 264 -1.86 10.29 -22.00
N GLY A 265 -1.81 9.00 -21.62
CA GLY A 265 -1.26 7.94 -22.45
C GLY A 265 0.26 7.95 -22.61
N GLU A 266 0.96 8.81 -21.85
CA GLU A 266 2.40 8.79 -21.71
C GLU A 266 2.80 7.59 -20.85
N ASP A 267 3.77 6.80 -21.33
CA ASP A 267 4.38 5.73 -20.54
C ASP A 267 5.26 6.35 -19.46
N ARG A 268 4.77 6.33 -18.22
CA ARG A 268 5.55 6.70 -17.04
C ARG A 268 5.76 5.52 -16.09
N GLY A 269 5.63 4.30 -16.61
CA GLY A 269 5.73 3.05 -15.87
C GLY A 269 4.39 2.32 -15.76
N ILE A 270 3.98 2.01 -14.53
CA ILE A 270 2.99 0.95 -14.27
C ILE A 270 1.54 1.42 -14.08
N LEU A 271 1.32 2.72 -13.84
CA LEU A 271 0.01 3.28 -13.46
C LEU A 271 -0.53 4.30 -14.48
N GLN A 272 -1.83 4.27 -14.70
CA GLN A 272 -2.56 5.28 -15.50
C GLN A 272 -3.35 6.20 -14.58
N SER A 273 -3.20 7.51 -14.72
CA SER A 273 -3.99 8.46 -13.94
C SER A 273 -5.47 8.37 -14.31
N HIS A 274 -6.34 8.12 -13.32
CA HIS A 274 -7.79 8.18 -13.48
C HIS A 274 -8.46 8.75 -12.22
N PRO A 275 -8.45 10.09 -12.03
CA PRO A 275 -8.93 10.73 -10.81
C PRO A 275 -10.43 10.50 -10.58
N GLU A 276 -11.26 10.41 -11.63
CA GLU A 276 -12.69 10.12 -11.48
C GLU A 276 -12.95 8.74 -10.87
N GLY A 277 -12.05 7.78 -11.08
CA GLY A 277 -12.17 6.46 -10.48
C GLY A 277 -12.08 6.49 -8.95
N LEU A 278 -11.31 7.43 -8.36
CA LEU A 278 -11.28 7.62 -6.90
C LEU A 278 -12.68 8.01 -6.38
N ARG A 279 -13.29 9.02 -7.01
CA ARG A 279 -14.66 9.46 -6.67
C ARG A 279 -15.65 8.33 -6.84
N LYS A 280 -15.53 7.51 -7.88
CA LYS A 280 -16.41 6.35 -8.12
C LYS A 280 -16.23 5.24 -7.08
N VAL A 281 -15.01 4.90 -6.67
CA VAL A 281 -14.74 3.98 -5.57
C VAL A 281 -15.40 4.46 -4.27
N LEU A 282 -15.25 5.75 -3.95
CA LEU A 282 -15.84 6.34 -2.75
C LEU A 282 -17.37 6.30 -2.78
N ASN A 283 -17.98 6.63 -3.92
CA ASN A 283 -19.44 6.52 -4.08
C ASN A 283 -19.92 5.08 -3.99
N TYR A 284 -19.21 4.13 -4.60
CA TYR A 284 -19.53 2.71 -4.48
C TYR A 284 -19.54 2.25 -3.02
N ILE A 285 -18.52 2.61 -2.25
CA ILE A 285 -18.44 2.29 -0.82
C ILE A 285 -19.58 2.95 -0.05
N LYS A 286 -19.84 4.24 -0.29
CA LYS A 286 -20.92 4.99 0.35
C LYS A 286 -22.28 4.33 0.12
N ASP A 287 -22.62 4.10 -1.14
CA ASP A 287 -23.96 3.66 -1.54
C ASP A 287 -24.23 2.22 -1.09
N LYS A 288 -23.20 1.37 -1.12
CA LYS A 288 -23.33 -0.05 -0.75
C LYS A 288 -23.26 -0.30 0.75
N TYR A 289 -22.39 0.42 1.46
CA TYR A 289 -22.07 0.14 2.87
C TYR A 289 -22.57 1.21 3.84
N ASN A 290 -23.56 2.00 3.43
CA ASN A 290 -24.22 3.01 4.27
C ASN A 290 -23.26 4.10 4.78
N ASN A 291 -22.45 4.64 3.87
CA ASN A 291 -21.53 5.77 4.08
C ASN A 291 -20.60 5.61 5.31
N PRO A 292 -19.76 4.55 5.35
CA PRO A 292 -18.80 4.39 6.43
C PRO A 292 -17.72 5.48 6.38
N ILE A 293 -17.02 5.69 7.50
CA ILE A 293 -15.85 6.58 7.54
C ILE A 293 -14.74 6.00 6.65
N VAL A 294 -14.20 6.82 5.75
CA VAL A 294 -13.10 6.45 4.86
C VAL A 294 -11.88 7.35 5.08
N TYR A 295 -10.69 6.77 4.93
CA TYR A 295 -9.43 7.50 4.79
C TYR A 295 -8.72 7.04 3.51
N ILE A 296 -8.25 7.98 2.69
CA ILE A 296 -7.36 7.64 1.57
C ILE A 296 -5.96 7.41 2.14
N LYS A 297 -5.62 6.15 2.43
CA LYS A 297 -4.38 5.79 3.12
C LYS A 297 -3.17 5.76 2.19
N GLU A 298 -3.39 5.62 0.88
CA GLU A 298 -2.38 5.86 -0.14
C GLU A 298 -3.01 6.42 -1.41
N ASN A 299 -2.35 7.40 -2.01
CA ASN A 299 -2.58 7.85 -3.38
C ASN A 299 -1.31 8.50 -3.90
N GLY A 300 -0.89 8.16 -5.12
CA GLY A 300 0.35 8.67 -5.69
C GLY A 300 0.63 8.12 -7.08
N ILE A 301 1.72 8.60 -7.68
CA ILE A 301 2.14 8.17 -9.02
C ILE A 301 3.65 7.97 -9.07
N ASN A 302 4.07 6.94 -9.81
CA ASN A 302 5.47 6.63 -9.99
C ASN A 302 6.09 7.48 -11.12
N ASP A 303 7.38 7.77 -10.97
CA ASP A 303 8.26 8.08 -12.09
C ASP A 303 9.28 6.94 -12.23
N TYR A 304 9.42 6.42 -13.45
CA TYR A 304 10.45 5.42 -13.74
C TYR A 304 11.82 6.09 -13.90
N ASP A 305 12.83 5.56 -13.23
CA ASP A 305 14.23 5.99 -13.24
C ASP A 305 15.12 4.80 -13.59
N ASP A 306 15.56 4.76 -14.85
CA ASP A 306 16.52 3.78 -15.37
C ASP A 306 17.98 4.25 -15.25
N GLY A 307 18.22 5.35 -14.52
CA GLY A 307 19.54 5.96 -14.37
C GLY A 307 19.95 6.87 -15.52
N THR A 308 19.08 7.12 -16.51
CA THR A 308 19.37 8.03 -17.63
C THR A 308 18.97 9.48 -17.37
N LYS A 309 18.01 9.71 -16.45
CA LYS A 309 17.52 11.04 -16.10
C LYS A 309 18.52 11.75 -15.20
N SER A 310 18.76 13.04 -15.45
CA SER A 310 19.48 13.88 -14.51
C SER A 310 18.67 14.05 -13.22
N ARG A 311 19.35 14.33 -12.11
CA ARG A 311 18.69 14.64 -10.83
C ARG A 311 17.72 15.81 -11.00
N GLU A 312 18.11 16.85 -11.75
CA GLU A 312 17.28 18.02 -12.00
C GLU A 312 15.98 17.67 -12.75
N GLU A 313 16.00 16.70 -13.67
CA GLU A 313 14.79 16.18 -14.33
C GLU A 313 13.90 15.39 -13.36
N ILE A 314 14.48 14.61 -12.44
CA ILE A 314 13.72 13.85 -11.43
C ILE A 314 13.06 14.78 -10.40
N LEU A 315 13.75 15.87 -10.03
CA LEU A 315 13.21 16.87 -9.10
C LEU A 315 12.04 17.66 -9.72
N ASN A 316 12.00 17.81 -11.04
CA ASN A 316 10.92 18.45 -11.78
C ASN A 316 9.75 17.47 -12.04
N ASP A 317 8.98 17.18 -11.00
CA ASP A 317 7.90 16.20 -11.02
C ASP A 317 6.50 16.80 -11.23
N THR A 318 6.37 17.69 -12.21
CA THR A 318 5.11 18.38 -12.56
C THR A 318 3.91 17.46 -12.80
N PHE A 319 4.13 16.24 -13.29
CA PHE A 319 3.03 15.28 -13.45
C PHE A 319 2.53 14.70 -12.13
N ARG A 320 3.42 14.50 -11.15
CA ARG A 320 3.02 14.12 -9.78
C ARG A 320 2.17 15.22 -9.16
N ILE A 321 2.53 16.48 -9.39
CA ILE A 321 1.71 17.64 -9.00
C ILE A 321 0.30 17.54 -9.62
N SER A 322 0.20 17.45 -10.96
CA SER A 322 -1.11 17.39 -11.62
C SER A 322 -1.93 16.15 -11.20
N TYR A 323 -1.26 15.00 -10.99
CA TYR A 323 -1.92 13.79 -10.50
C TYR A 323 -2.59 14.05 -9.15
N HIS A 324 -1.87 14.60 -8.17
CA HIS A 324 -2.41 14.86 -6.85
C HIS A 324 -3.50 15.93 -6.88
N GLU A 325 -3.29 17.01 -7.64
CA GLU A 325 -4.29 18.07 -7.82
C GLU A 325 -5.61 17.50 -8.35
N ASP A 326 -5.56 16.73 -9.45
CA ASP A 326 -6.75 16.16 -10.08
C ASP A 326 -7.48 15.17 -9.14
N HIS A 327 -6.74 14.31 -8.42
CA HIS A 327 -7.32 13.36 -7.47
C HIS A 327 -7.93 14.06 -6.26
N LEU A 328 -7.27 15.10 -5.73
CA LEU A 328 -7.79 15.90 -4.62
C LEU A 328 -9.05 16.67 -5.04
N GLN A 329 -9.13 17.18 -6.28
CA GLN A 329 -10.36 17.80 -6.78
C GLN A 329 -11.51 16.80 -6.85
N GLN A 330 -11.27 15.57 -7.32
CA GLN A 330 -12.30 14.53 -7.35
C GLN A 330 -12.69 14.06 -5.93
N LEU A 331 -11.73 14.02 -5.01
CA LEU A 331 -11.97 13.73 -3.60
C LEU A 331 -12.83 14.81 -2.93
N GLN A 332 -12.52 16.09 -3.18
CA GLN A 332 -13.34 17.20 -2.72
C GLN A 332 -14.78 17.06 -3.23
N LYS A 333 -14.96 16.76 -4.52
CA LYS A 333 -16.31 16.55 -5.08
C LYS A 333 -17.03 15.36 -4.44
N ALA A 334 -16.32 14.26 -4.18
CA ALA A 334 -16.88 13.12 -3.46
C ALA A 334 -17.38 13.50 -2.05
N ILE A 335 -16.64 14.36 -1.34
CA ILE A 335 -17.00 14.80 0.02
C ILE A 335 -18.14 15.83 -0.02
N ILE A 336 -18.00 16.89 -0.83
CA ILE A 336 -18.87 18.07 -0.78
C ILE A 336 -20.13 17.90 -1.63
N GLU A 337 -20.00 17.34 -2.84
CA GLU A 337 -21.13 17.18 -3.76
C GLU A 337 -21.85 15.86 -3.51
N ASP A 338 -21.11 14.77 -3.31
CA ASP A 338 -21.71 13.43 -3.19
C ASP A 338 -21.99 13.00 -1.75
N GLY A 339 -21.40 13.67 -0.75
CA GLY A 339 -21.62 13.37 0.67
C GLY A 339 -20.89 12.13 1.21
N CYS A 340 -19.79 11.70 0.59
CA CYS A 340 -18.94 10.63 1.11
C CYS A 340 -18.22 11.07 2.42
N ASP A 341 -18.28 10.27 3.48
CA ASP A 341 -17.60 10.55 4.76
C ASP A 341 -16.10 10.20 4.67
N VAL A 342 -15.32 11.04 3.98
CA VAL A 342 -13.85 10.88 3.88
C VAL A 342 -13.16 11.90 4.77
N ARG A 343 -12.24 11.42 5.63
CA ARG A 343 -11.66 12.23 6.71
C ARG A 343 -10.15 12.46 6.61
N GLY A 344 -9.50 11.89 5.60
CA GLY A 344 -8.10 12.21 5.34
C GLY A 344 -7.54 11.66 4.05
N TYR A 345 -6.39 12.23 3.67
CA TYR A 345 -5.63 11.94 2.46
C TYR A 345 -4.15 11.83 2.76
N TYR A 346 -3.56 10.68 2.37
CA TYR A 346 -2.19 10.34 2.66
C TYR A 346 -1.46 10.06 1.34
N VAL A 347 -0.46 10.89 1.05
CA VAL A 347 0.35 10.80 -0.18
C VAL A 347 1.25 9.58 -0.10
N TRP A 348 1.18 8.70 -1.11
CA TRP A 348 2.19 7.69 -1.37
C TRP A 348 3.24 8.27 -2.33
N SER A 349 4.44 8.60 -1.89
CA SER A 349 4.97 8.43 -0.53
C SER A 349 5.78 9.65 -0.08
N LEU A 350 6.18 9.66 1.19
CA LEU A 350 7.06 10.72 1.68
C LEU A 350 8.39 10.73 0.93
N LEU A 351 9.04 9.57 0.80
CA LEU A 351 10.38 9.42 0.24
C LEU A 351 10.38 8.41 -0.91
N ASP A 352 11.26 8.60 -1.89
CA ASP A 352 11.62 7.51 -2.79
C ASP A 352 12.09 6.31 -1.97
N ASN A 353 11.61 5.11 -2.33
CA ASN A 353 11.74 3.92 -1.51
C ASN A 353 11.87 2.66 -2.39
N PHE A 354 11.95 1.50 -1.75
CA PHE A 354 12.01 0.20 -2.43
C PHE A 354 10.60 -0.23 -2.88
N GLU A 355 10.32 -0.11 -4.18
CA GLU A 355 9.03 -0.48 -4.76
C GLU A 355 9.01 -1.96 -5.16
N TRP A 356 9.01 -2.84 -4.16
CA TRP A 356 8.70 -4.27 -4.32
C TRP A 356 9.45 -4.94 -5.50
N GLU A 357 8.73 -5.48 -6.49
CA GLU A 357 9.29 -6.13 -7.69
C GLU A 357 10.02 -5.17 -8.65
N HIS A 358 9.81 -3.87 -8.51
CA HIS A 358 10.43 -2.81 -9.31
C HIS A 358 11.67 -2.20 -8.64
N GLY A 359 11.94 -2.56 -7.38
CA GLY A 359 13.08 -2.07 -6.63
C GLY A 359 13.14 -0.54 -6.57
N TYR A 360 14.36 0.02 -6.67
CA TYR A 360 14.57 1.47 -6.55
C TYR A 360 14.41 2.26 -7.86
N SER A 361 14.12 1.58 -8.96
CA SER A 361 13.90 2.20 -10.28
C SER A 361 12.54 2.89 -10.41
N THR A 362 11.64 2.69 -9.44
CA THR A 362 10.29 3.26 -9.44
C THR A 362 10.17 4.23 -8.27
N ARG A 363 10.13 5.53 -8.58
CA ARG A 363 10.17 6.61 -7.59
C ARG A 363 8.78 7.17 -7.33
N PHE A 364 8.26 6.97 -6.12
CA PHE A 364 6.96 7.50 -5.68
C PHE A 364 7.07 8.72 -4.75
N GLY A 365 8.24 9.00 -4.19
CA GLY A 365 8.40 9.98 -3.13
C GLY A 365 8.16 11.41 -3.61
N VAL A 366 7.60 12.25 -2.73
CA VAL A 366 7.68 13.71 -2.90
C VAL A 366 9.08 14.23 -2.57
N TYR A 367 9.85 13.50 -1.77
CA TYR A 367 11.29 13.70 -1.63
C TYR A 367 12.08 12.71 -2.47
N TYR A 368 13.01 13.22 -3.27
CA TYR A 368 14.06 12.44 -3.89
C TYR A 368 15.01 11.90 -2.82
N VAL A 369 15.36 10.62 -2.93
CA VAL A 369 16.43 9.99 -2.13
C VAL A 369 17.62 9.75 -3.03
N ASP A 370 18.75 10.36 -2.66
CA ASP A 370 20.04 10.18 -3.33
C ASP A 370 20.72 8.90 -2.80
N TYR A 371 20.50 7.79 -3.49
CA TYR A 371 21.00 6.48 -3.06
C TYR A 371 22.54 6.40 -3.01
N ASP A 372 23.24 7.24 -3.76
CA ASP A 372 24.70 7.25 -3.84
C ASP A 372 25.36 8.27 -2.88
N ASN A 373 24.57 9.17 -2.29
CA ASN A 373 25.06 10.24 -1.43
C ASN A 373 24.37 10.23 -0.07
N ASP A 374 24.70 9.22 0.75
CA ASP A 374 24.26 9.06 2.13
C ASP A 374 22.72 9.11 2.30
N LEU A 375 21.99 8.62 1.29
CA LEU A 375 20.54 8.67 1.25
C LEU A 375 20.00 10.10 1.46
N THR A 376 20.68 11.12 0.93
CA THR A 376 20.28 12.52 1.13
C THR A 376 18.86 12.75 0.61
N ARG A 377 18.02 13.46 1.40
CA ARG A 377 16.63 13.78 1.03
C ARG A 377 16.56 15.16 0.40
N ILE A 378 16.09 15.23 -0.83
CA ILE A 378 15.99 16.47 -1.62
C ILE A 378 14.52 16.68 -2.01
N PRO A 379 13.90 17.82 -1.68
CA PRO A 379 12.49 18.07 -2.02
C PRO A 379 12.34 18.19 -3.55
N LYS A 380 11.36 17.46 -4.12
CA LYS A 380 10.91 17.66 -5.50
C LYS A 380 9.96 18.86 -5.59
N ASP A 381 9.59 19.26 -6.80
CA ASP A 381 8.63 20.36 -7.02
C ASP A 381 7.27 20.10 -6.36
N SER A 382 6.84 18.85 -6.29
CA SER A 382 5.64 18.43 -5.57
C SER A 382 5.62 18.83 -4.08
N VAL A 383 6.78 18.88 -3.41
CA VAL A 383 6.87 19.39 -2.02
C VAL A 383 6.51 20.87 -1.97
N ASN A 384 6.97 21.67 -2.94
CA ASN A 384 6.66 23.09 -2.99
C ASN A 384 5.17 23.33 -3.28
N TRP A 385 4.58 22.53 -4.17
CA TRP A 385 3.15 22.57 -4.43
C TRP A 385 2.33 22.21 -3.19
N PHE A 386 2.63 21.10 -2.51
CA PHE A 386 1.92 20.70 -1.29
C PHE A 386 2.06 21.74 -0.18
N LYS A 387 3.23 22.38 -0.03
CA LYS A 387 3.41 23.49 0.92
C LYS A 387 2.44 24.64 0.65
N GLN A 388 2.28 25.03 -0.62
CA GLN A 388 1.36 26.10 -1.01
C GLN A 388 -0.10 25.68 -0.83
N PHE A 389 -0.45 24.46 -1.24
CA PHE A 389 -1.79 23.89 -1.10
C PHE A 389 -2.24 23.81 0.36
N LEU A 390 -1.32 23.46 1.27
CA LEU A 390 -1.58 23.32 2.70
C LEU A 390 -1.44 24.63 3.49
N ASP A 391 -0.92 25.71 2.88
CA ASP A 391 -0.67 26.96 3.59
C ASP A 391 -1.98 27.68 3.95
N VAL A 392 -2.25 27.76 5.25
CA VAL A 392 -3.42 28.43 5.83
C VAL A 392 -3.21 29.94 5.92
N LYS A 393 -1.97 30.46 5.71
CA LYS A 393 -1.61 31.86 5.94
C LYS A 393 -2.00 32.83 4.83
N ASN A 394 -2.44 32.38 3.66
CA ASN A 394 -2.81 33.26 2.53
C ASN A 394 -4.14 34.03 2.68
N LYS A 395 -4.67 34.16 3.91
CA LYS A 395 -5.95 34.82 4.19
C LYS A 395 -5.86 36.33 4.49
N GLU A 396 -4.68 36.96 4.51
CA GLU A 396 -4.57 38.41 4.83
C GLU A 396 -4.70 39.38 3.66
N ILE A 397 -5.07 38.92 2.46
CA ILE A 397 -5.44 39.84 1.38
C ILE A 397 -6.88 39.51 0.99
N TRP A 398 -7.77 40.49 1.17
CA TRP A 398 -9.22 40.50 0.88
C TRP A 398 -10.21 40.34 2.05
N ASP A 399 -9.90 40.88 3.23
CA ASP A 399 -10.94 41.36 4.15
C ASP A 399 -10.98 42.89 4.18
N VAL A 400 -11.66 43.49 3.19
CA VAL A 400 -12.09 44.88 3.31
C VAL A 400 -13.46 44.87 3.99
N SER A 401 -13.44 45.27 5.25
CA SER A 401 -14.57 45.55 6.14
C SER A 401 -15.18 44.36 6.89
N HIS A 402 -14.56 44.02 8.03
CA HIS A 402 -15.20 44.25 9.33
C HIS A 402 -14.15 44.40 10.44
N LYS A 403 -13.88 45.66 10.82
CA LYS A 403 -13.36 45.95 12.17
C LYS A 403 -14.38 45.42 13.18
N GLU A 404 -13.98 44.47 14.01
CA GLU A 404 -13.96 44.64 15.47
C GLU A 404 -13.37 43.43 16.22
N ARG A 405 -12.34 43.73 17.03
CA ARG A 405 -11.96 43.10 18.30
C ARG A 405 -11.83 41.58 18.36
N TYR A 406 -10.59 41.08 18.44
CA TYR A 406 -10.09 40.34 19.61
C TYR A 406 -8.56 40.29 19.59
N ASN A 407 -7.92 40.95 20.57
CA ASN A 407 -6.50 40.80 20.86
C ASN A 407 -6.27 39.50 21.61
N LYS A 408 -5.50 38.57 21.04
CA LYS A 408 -4.65 37.67 21.81
C LYS A 408 -3.48 37.19 20.94
N THR A 409 -2.29 37.66 21.27
CA THR A 409 -1.01 37.15 20.81
C THR A 409 -0.89 35.67 21.16
N PHE A 410 -0.78 34.83 20.13
CA PHE A 410 -0.26 33.46 20.25
C PHE A 410 1.00 33.38 19.37
N ASP A 411 2.10 32.99 19.98
CA ASP A 411 3.40 32.81 19.37
C ASP A 411 3.48 31.36 18.87
N ASP A 412 3.36 31.16 17.56
CA ASP A 412 3.29 29.83 16.91
C ASP A 412 4.67 29.22 16.62
N SER A 413 5.75 29.78 17.18
CA SER A 413 7.09 29.19 17.04
C SER A 413 7.28 27.91 17.86
N GLU A 414 6.52 27.70 18.94
CA GLU A 414 6.69 26.53 19.82
C GLU A 414 6.06 25.23 19.26
N SER A 415 4.99 25.28 18.45
CA SER A 415 4.29 24.04 18.03
C SER A 415 4.98 23.29 16.88
N PHE A 416 5.67 24.03 16.00
CA PHE A 416 6.45 23.45 14.91
C PHE A 416 7.78 22.86 15.42
N GLU A 417 8.48 23.59 16.30
CA GLU A 417 9.66 23.10 17.02
C GLU A 417 9.33 21.88 17.91
N ALA A 418 8.17 21.86 18.57
CA ALA A 418 7.74 20.70 19.36
C ALA A 418 7.48 19.45 18.51
N SER A 419 6.94 19.61 17.30
CA SER A 419 6.65 18.49 16.39
C SER A 419 7.93 17.92 15.76
N VAL A 420 8.84 18.80 15.32
CA VAL A 420 10.16 18.40 14.79
C VAL A 420 11.04 17.85 15.92
N GLY A 421 10.99 18.45 17.11
CA GLY A 421 11.70 18.01 18.30
C GLY A 421 11.24 16.65 18.81
N SER A 422 9.94 16.34 18.75
CA SER A 422 9.41 15.02 19.11
C SER A 422 9.87 13.93 18.14
N ILE A 423 9.94 14.26 16.85
CA ILE A 423 10.42 13.35 15.80
C ILE A 423 11.94 13.15 15.89
N LEU A 424 12.73 14.21 16.16
CA LEU A 424 14.17 14.08 16.41
C LEU A 424 14.47 13.36 17.73
N TYR A 425 13.68 13.57 18.78
CA TYR A 425 13.82 12.88 20.07
C TYR A 425 13.58 11.38 19.93
N LEU A 426 12.58 10.96 19.13
CA LEU A 426 12.35 9.56 18.78
C LEU A 426 13.49 8.95 17.95
N MET A 427 14.14 9.74 17.10
CA MET A 427 15.26 9.27 16.27
C MET A 427 16.62 9.25 16.99
N THR A 428 16.81 10.03 18.05
CA THR A 428 18.13 10.21 18.70
C THR A 428 18.29 9.48 20.02
N ASN A 429 17.20 9.14 20.73
CA ASN A 429 17.27 8.35 21.96
C ASN A 429 17.20 6.84 21.69
N ASN A 430 18.29 6.32 21.13
CA ASN A 430 18.55 4.89 21.02
C ASN A 430 19.53 4.42 22.13
N ILE A 431 19.30 4.86 23.38
CA ILE A 431 20.10 4.44 24.53
C ILE A 431 19.17 3.83 25.61
N SER A 432 19.32 2.52 25.78
CA SER A 432 18.79 1.65 26.86
C SER A 432 17.33 1.20 26.80
N ARG A 433 16.88 0.69 25.64
CA ARG A 433 15.66 -0.13 25.55
C ARG A 433 15.84 -1.58 26.08
N ARG A 434 16.65 -1.76 27.14
CA ARG A 434 16.95 -3.07 27.76
C ARG A 434 16.55 -3.17 29.24
N GLU A 435 16.06 -2.10 29.87
CA GLU A 435 15.67 -2.10 31.29
C GLU A 435 14.19 -1.71 31.55
N GLU A 436 13.41 -1.44 30.50
CA GLU A 436 11.96 -1.20 30.60
C GLU A 436 11.10 -2.41 30.19
N GLU A 437 11.63 -3.33 29.37
CA GLU A 437 10.90 -4.53 28.92
C GLU A 437 10.67 -5.57 30.03
N GLU A 438 11.38 -5.49 31.16
CA GLU A 438 11.15 -6.38 32.32
C GLU A 438 10.03 -5.87 33.26
N ARG A 439 9.49 -4.67 33.07
CA ARG A 439 8.44 -4.11 33.94
C ARG A 439 7.03 -4.03 33.32
N ASP A 440 6.90 -4.26 32.01
CA ASP A 440 5.64 -4.08 31.26
C ASP A 440 5.05 -5.41 30.73
N GLN A 441 5.13 -6.49 31.51
CA GLN A 441 4.33 -7.67 31.25
C GLN A 441 2.91 -7.49 31.80
N CYS A 442 1.93 -7.31 30.90
CA CYS A 442 0.55 -7.71 31.16
C CYS A 442 0.57 -9.19 31.59
N ALA A 443 0.25 -9.45 32.85
CA ALA A 443 0.36 -10.75 33.50
C ALA A 443 -0.37 -11.86 32.72
N PHE A 444 0.38 -12.80 32.15
CA PHE A 444 -0.10 -14.14 31.89
C PHE A 444 -0.29 -14.84 33.24
N GLY A 445 -1.54 -14.86 33.72
CA GLY A 445 -1.90 -15.56 34.94
C GLY A 445 -1.69 -17.07 34.80
N ASN A 446 -0.94 -17.63 35.75
CA ASN A 446 -0.70 -19.06 35.95
C ASN A 446 -1.94 -19.93 35.71
N LEU A 447 -1.85 -20.88 34.77
CA LEU A 447 -2.75 -22.03 34.67
C LEU A 447 -2.00 -23.29 35.12
N ASN A 448 -1.92 -23.46 36.44
CA ASN A 448 -1.77 -24.76 37.08
C ASN A 448 -2.99 -24.95 37.99
N ASP A 449 -4.10 -25.47 37.44
CA ASP A 449 -4.74 -26.72 37.91
C ASP A 449 -6.03 -27.03 37.12
N GLN A 450 -6.07 -28.26 36.61
CA GLN A 450 -7.21 -29.13 36.24
C GLN A 450 -8.16 -28.80 35.05
N SER A 451 -7.85 -29.54 33.97
CA SER A 451 -8.75 -30.38 33.16
C SER A 451 -9.80 -29.75 32.23
N VAL A 452 -9.42 -29.59 30.95
CA VAL A 452 -10.22 -30.10 29.81
C VAL A 452 -9.24 -30.61 28.73
N SER A 453 -9.48 -31.82 28.25
CA SER A 453 -8.62 -32.59 27.35
C SER A 453 -8.59 -32.05 25.91
N CYS A 454 -7.39 -31.80 25.37
CA CYS A 454 -7.12 -31.92 23.94
C CYS A 454 -6.25 -33.15 23.70
N LEU A 455 -6.85 -34.15 23.06
CA LEU A 455 -6.21 -35.39 22.64
C LEU A 455 -5.17 -35.10 21.55
N THR A 456 -3.92 -35.37 21.89
CA THR A 456 -2.79 -35.53 20.97
C THR A 456 -2.94 -36.79 20.11
N TYR A 457 -2.83 -36.65 18.79
CA TYR A 457 -2.43 -37.74 17.89
C TYR A 457 -1.54 -37.18 16.77
N PHE A 458 -0.23 -37.24 16.97
CA PHE A 458 0.73 -37.52 15.91
C PHE A 458 1.87 -38.36 16.52
N SER A 459 1.93 -39.63 16.11
CA SER A 459 3.00 -40.57 16.46
C SER A 459 4.22 -40.32 15.56
N PRO A 460 5.46 -40.41 16.07
CA PRO A 460 6.66 -40.27 15.27
C PRO A 460 7.04 -41.61 14.63
N ALA A 461 7.26 -41.62 13.32
CA ALA A 461 7.86 -42.76 12.62
C ALA A 461 9.24 -42.38 12.06
N THR A 462 10.25 -42.99 12.68
CA THR A 462 11.52 -43.45 12.09
C THR A 462 12.50 -42.43 11.49
N LYS A 463 13.57 -42.17 12.27
CA LYS A 463 14.89 -41.71 11.81
C LYS A 463 15.46 -42.65 10.73
N PRO A 464 16.19 -42.12 9.74
CA PRO A 464 17.38 -42.76 9.23
C PRO A 464 18.63 -42.09 9.83
N ARG A 465 19.47 -42.91 10.48
CA ARG A 465 20.89 -42.62 10.66
C ARG A 465 21.53 -42.51 9.29
N VAL A 466 22.20 -41.40 8.98
CA VAL A 466 23.23 -41.40 7.94
C VAL A 466 24.57 -41.46 8.65
N THR A 467 25.08 -42.68 8.75
CA THR A 467 26.49 -42.97 8.93
C THR A 467 27.19 -42.66 7.61
N SER A 468 28.23 -41.83 7.67
CA SER A 468 29.25 -41.71 6.64
C SER A 468 29.84 -43.09 6.30
N PRO A 469 30.18 -43.32 5.03
CA PRO A 469 31.54 -43.75 4.76
C PRO A 469 32.17 -43.03 3.57
N CYS A 470 33.43 -42.66 3.77
CA CYS A 470 34.39 -42.35 2.73
C CYS A 470 34.50 -43.54 1.76
N LEU A 471 34.50 -43.27 0.45
CA LEU A 471 35.15 -44.12 -0.54
C LEU A 471 35.80 -43.23 -1.60
N HIS A 472 37.10 -43.45 -1.75
CA HIS A 472 37.99 -42.96 -2.80
C HIS A 472 37.80 -43.78 -4.10
N ASP A 473 38.45 -43.29 -5.17
CA ASP A 473 38.72 -43.87 -6.49
C ASP A 473 37.61 -43.74 -7.55
N GLU A 474 37.90 -43.58 -8.84
CA GLU A 474 38.99 -42.98 -9.63
C GLU A 474 38.49 -43.08 -11.10
N ASN A 475 38.97 -42.18 -11.96
CA ASN A 475 39.04 -42.29 -13.44
C ASN A 475 37.78 -42.15 -14.32
N GLY A 476 37.78 -41.07 -15.12
CA GLY A 476 37.91 -41.27 -16.58
C GLY A 476 37.10 -40.37 -17.53
N TYR A 477 37.73 -39.28 -18.00
CA TYR A 477 37.71 -38.70 -19.36
C TYR A 477 36.38 -38.20 -19.99
N HIS A 478 36.29 -37.13 -20.81
CA HIS A 478 37.22 -36.20 -21.48
C HIS A 478 36.37 -34.97 -21.91
N LYS A 479 36.91 -33.73 -21.81
CA LYS A 479 37.24 -32.77 -22.91
C LYS A 479 36.10 -32.41 -23.89
N ASP A 480 35.84 -31.17 -24.30
CA ASP A 480 36.63 -29.99 -24.70
C ASP A 480 35.57 -28.85 -24.85
N ASP A 481 35.80 -27.54 -24.87
CA ASP A 481 36.99 -26.68 -24.94
C ASP A 481 36.50 -25.21 -24.70
N LYS A 482 37.36 -24.40 -24.06
CA LYS A 482 37.80 -23.03 -24.46
C LYS A 482 36.84 -21.83 -24.39
N ASP A 483 37.22 -20.63 -23.95
CA ASP A 483 38.51 -19.96 -23.70
C ASP A 483 38.24 -18.79 -22.70
N GLU A 484 38.99 -18.61 -21.60
CA GLU A 484 40.21 -17.76 -21.43
C GLU A 484 39.94 -16.23 -21.44
N LEU A 485 40.58 -15.32 -20.67
CA LEU A 485 41.75 -15.32 -19.78
C LEU A 485 41.75 -13.98 -18.97
N PHE A 486 41.99 -14.07 -17.66
CA PHE A 486 42.89 -13.29 -16.76
C PHE A 486 43.08 -11.75 -16.84
N ALA A 487 43.15 -11.14 -15.64
CA ALA A 487 44.35 -10.41 -15.19
C ALA A 487 44.46 -10.36 -13.65
N GLU A 488 45.56 -10.91 -13.16
CA GLU A 488 46.11 -10.88 -11.80
C GLU A 488 46.83 -9.53 -11.53
N VAL A 489 46.71 -8.98 -10.31
CA VAL A 489 47.81 -8.20 -9.69
C VAL A 489 47.89 -8.56 -8.20
N ILE A 490 49.04 -9.13 -7.84
CA ILE A 490 49.54 -9.43 -6.49
C ILE A 490 50.18 -8.18 -5.90
N VAL A 491 49.94 -7.83 -4.62
CA VAL A 491 50.98 -7.40 -3.66
C VAL A 491 50.59 -7.80 -2.23
N ASN A 492 51.57 -8.41 -1.55
CA ASN A 492 51.61 -8.94 -0.18
C ASN A 492 51.45 -7.91 0.96
N GLY A 493 51.05 -8.41 2.14
CA GLY A 493 51.22 -7.76 3.44
C GLY A 493 50.88 -8.69 4.62
N HIS A 494 51.93 -9.11 5.34
CA HIS A 494 52.02 -10.14 6.40
C HIS A 494 51.37 -9.80 7.77
N THR A 495 51.06 -10.87 8.54
CA THR A 495 51.19 -11.13 10.01
C THR A 495 50.41 -10.23 11.00
N ASP A 496 49.83 -10.63 12.14
CA ASP A 496 49.89 -11.79 13.06
C ASP A 496 48.60 -11.76 13.93
N SER A 497 47.91 -12.88 14.20
CA SER A 497 47.94 -13.74 15.42
C SER A 497 46.88 -13.42 16.49
N GLU A 498 46.27 -14.50 17.01
CA GLU A 498 45.55 -14.67 18.30
C GLU A 498 44.20 -13.93 18.45
N GLY A 499 43.07 -14.50 18.86
CA GLY A 499 42.76 -15.75 19.56
C GLY A 499 41.59 -15.47 20.52
N GLY A 500 40.60 -16.37 20.63
CA GLY A 500 39.71 -16.41 21.80
C GLY A 500 38.20 -16.53 21.51
N LEU A 501 37.72 -17.77 21.40
CA LEU A 501 36.36 -18.16 21.79
C LEU A 501 36.13 -17.84 23.27
N TRP A 502 34.95 -17.34 23.65
CA TRP A 502 34.25 -17.76 24.88
C TRP A 502 32.72 -17.62 24.70
N CYS A 503 32.05 -18.77 24.90
CA CYS A 503 30.64 -19.10 25.17
C CYS A 503 29.50 -18.27 24.55
#